data_AF-A0A8T5H9I0-F1
#
_entry.id   AF-A0A8T5H9I0-F1
#
_cell.length_a   1.000
_cell.length_b   1.000
_cell.length_c   1.000
_cell.angle_alpha   90.00
_cell.angle_beta   90.00
_cell.angle_gamma   90.00
#
_symmetry.space_group_name_H-M   'P 1'
#
loop_
_entity.id
_entity.type
_entity.pdbx_description
1 polymer ?
#
loop_
_entity_poly.entity_id
_entity_poly.type
_entity_poly.pdbx_seq_one_letter_code
_entity_poly.pdbx_strand_id
1 'polypeptide(L)'
;MADQWELKKQWRQSDQHIVAEFVDLKEVDSELEELVKTPRSREAVERFVELRDAINIVTSLPEQYIQGLSNGGAENSVFLDIFTQVQGIQENVDQVYLMLDNSLVSFVNALGESYKQAKLGLSGDTFDRSKANMQMDEIALTYDKLSKSFGFYSDAENKKFKNWRLNRRAKKALANGTYKWNYVEELRKVSTAVAETWNCNRPKTKIFYKARSLPDTTGRMTKVDVSNFIIPDDGYVQQDLKDNHHHKNPLIVTDPNKCNDEIMNIYRFTRTRFEYEHDEAITGKAEYWLMPYELRDIGKGDCDDWANELASYLIGAGVPNFRVRVVCGRVNAARGLDDGGHSTVYVLEDDLKTWHHLNSTTSFDQIPERKLHLMPTSKHRSDGMGIGDVWFSYNNKYAWHSFDSDNARQSYMHDKRSKIIDGI
;
A
#
# COMPACT_ATOMS: atom_id res chain seq x y z
N MET A 1 19.89 26.94 32.72
CA MET A 1 21.17 27.54 32.25
C MET A 1 22.30 26.52 32.14
N ALA A 2 22.50 25.61 33.10
CA ALA A 2 23.53 24.55 33.01
C ALA A 2 23.33 23.62 31.79
N ASP A 3 22.10 23.17 31.53
CA ASP A 3 21.80 22.30 30.36
C ASP A 3 22.07 22.98 29.02
N GLN A 4 21.83 24.28 28.92
CA GLN A 4 22.09 25.04 27.69
C GLN A 4 23.59 25.23 27.41
N TRP A 5 24.45 25.18 28.43
CA TRP A 5 25.90 25.29 28.26
C TRP A 5 26.50 23.95 27.82
N GLU A 6 26.03 22.83 28.39
CA GLU A 6 26.49 21.50 28.01
C GLU A 6 26.03 21.13 26.58
N LEU A 7 24.79 21.47 26.21
CA LEU A 7 24.29 21.37 24.83
C LEU A 7 25.16 22.18 23.85
N LYS A 8 25.49 23.43 24.20
CA LYS A 8 26.38 24.28 23.37
C LYS A 8 27.80 23.74 23.23
N LYS A 9 28.30 23.00 24.23
CA LYS A 9 29.64 22.40 24.22
C LYS A 9 29.69 21.11 23.40
N GLN A 10 28.66 20.27 23.51
CA GLN A 10 28.51 19.08 22.66
C GLN A 10 28.38 19.47 21.18
N TRP A 11 27.55 20.45 20.85
CA TRP A 11 27.38 20.95 19.47
C TRP A 11 28.66 21.52 18.86
N ARG A 12 29.56 22.09 19.66
CA ARG A 12 30.84 22.62 19.14
C ARG A 12 31.83 21.54 18.73
N GLN A 13 31.80 20.35 19.33
CA GLN A 13 32.85 19.35 19.11
C GLN A 13 32.49 18.28 18.09
N SER A 14 31.24 17.80 18.08
CA SER A 14 30.79 16.81 17.08
C SER A 14 30.59 17.45 15.71
N ASP A 15 29.95 18.61 15.67
CA ASP A 15 29.41 19.15 14.42
C ASP A 15 30.49 19.89 13.63
N GLN A 16 31.51 20.43 14.30
CA GLN A 16 32.67 21.07 13.64
C GLN A 16 33.51 20.08 12.83
N HIS A 17 33.66 18.85 13.29
CA HIS A 17 34.41 17.83 12.55
C HIS A 17 33.66 17.40 11.28
N ILE A 18 32.35 17.19 11.40
CA ILE A 18 31.48 16.82 10.28
C ILE A 18 31.41 17.97 9.28
N VAL A 19 31.21 19.21 9.75
CA VAL A 19 31.23 20.40 8.90
C VAL A 19 32.55 20.55 8.16
N ALA A 20 33.70 20.33 8.83
CA ALA A 20 35.00 20.42 8.20
C ALA A 20 35.22 19.42 7.06
N GLU A 21 34.57 18.25 7.09
CA GLU A 21 34.62 17.24 6.02
C GLU A 21 33.96 17.73 4.71
N PHE A 22 33.01 18.68 4.78
CA PHE A 22 32.31 19.23 3.61
C PHE A 22 32.74 20.64 3.22
N VAL A 23 33.79 21.18 3.86
CA VAL A 23 34.32 22.52 3.54
C VAL A 23 35.13 22.52 2.24
N ASP A 24 35.83 21.42 1.91
CA ASP A 24 36.56 21.30 0.65
C ASP A 24 35.87 20.34 -0.32
N LEU A 25 34.99 20.90 -1.16
CA LEU A 25 34.29 20.16 -2.21
C LEU A 25 35.21 19.37 -3.13
N LYS A 26 36.44 19.82 -3.37
CA LYS A 26 37.37 19.13 -4.27
C LYS A 26 37.91 17.85 -3.63
N GLU A 27 38.04 17.82 -2.31
CA GLU A 27 38.46 16.64 -1.57
C GLU A 27 37.36 15.58 -1.60
N VAL A 28 36.10 15.97 -1.35
CA VAL A 28 34.94 15.08 -1.45
C VAL A 28 34.72 14.57 -2.88
N ASP A 29 34.87 15.44 -3.90
CA ASP A 29 34.81 15.04 -5.31
C ASP A 29 35.88 13.99 -5.65
N SER A 30 37.12 14.26 -5.26
CA SER A 30 38.23 13.34 -5.49
C SER A 30 38.03 12.00 -4.78
N GLU A 31 37.51 12.00 -3.55
CA GLU A 31 37.18 10.79 -2.80
C GLU A 31 36.05 10.00 -3.48
N LEU A 32 34.98 10.66 -3.94
CA LEU A 32 33.89 10.01 -4.67
C LEU A 32 34.36 9.43 -6.00
N GLU A 33 35.19 10.16 -6.75
CA GLU A 33 35.82 9.65 -7.96
C GLU A 33 36.70 8.41 -7.69
N GLU A 34 37.47 8.42 -6.60
CA GLU A 34 38.30 7.29 -6.19
C GLU A 34 37.44 6.09 -5.77
N LEU A 35 36.36 6.29 -5.02
CA LEU A 35 35.42 5.24 -4.62
C LEU A 35 34.74 4.58 -5.83
N VAL A 36 34.44 5.34 -6.88
CA VAL A 36 33.92 4.81 -8.16
C VAL A 36 34.98 4.00 -8.91
N LYS A 37 36.25 4.40 -8.85
CA LYS A 37 37.38 3.72 -9.51
C LYS A 37 37.88 2.50 -8.73
N THR A 38 37.68 2.47 -7.41
CA THR A 38 38.16 1.41 -6.52
C THR A 38 37.45 0.08 -6.82
N PRO A 39 38.14 -1.08 -6.78
CA PRO A 39 37.53 -2.37 -6.96
C PRO A 39 36.34 -2.54 -6.03
N ARG A 40 35.23 -3.06 -6.58
CA ARG A 40 33.89 -3.09 -5.98
C ARG A 40 33.86 -3.93 -4.71
N SER A 41 34.30 -3.31 -3.62
CA SER A 41 34.49 -3.94 -2.33
C SER A 41 33.41 -3.51 -1.36
N ARG A 42 33.29 -4.25 -0.27
CA ARG A 42 32.32 -3.94 0.79
C ARG A 42 32.67 -2.61 1.47
N GLU A 43 33.96 -2.33 1.60
CA GLU A 43 34.51 -1.14 2.21
C GLU A 43 34.11 0.13 1.44
N ALA A 44 34.13 0.10 0.10
CA ALA A 44 33.66 1.23 -0.71
C ALA A 44 32.17 1.53 -0.46
N VAL A 45 31.35 0.49 -0.31
CA VAL A 45 29.92 0.62 -0.04
C VAL A 45 29.65 1.12 1.38
N GLU A 46 30.40 0.63 2.37
CA GLU A 46 30.34 1.12 3.75
C GLU A 46 30.71 2.61 3.81
N ARG A 47 31.74 3.04 3.06
CA ARG A 47 32.14 4.45 2.97
C ARG A 47 31.07 5.34 2.32
N PHE A 48 30.37 4.88 1.28
CA PHE A 48 29.21 5.61 0.72
C PHE A 48 28.09 5.81 1.74
N VAL A 49 27.88 4.86 2.65
CA VAL A 49 26.88 4.97 3.72
C VAL A 49 27.31 5.98 4.78
N GLU A 50 28.59 5.97 5.16
CA GLU A 50 29.16 6.93 6.11
C GLU A 50 29.07 8.37 5.59
N LEU A 51 29.49 8.61 4.34
CA LEU A 51 29.41 9.94 3.71
C LEU A 51 27.96 10.45 3.69
N ARG A 52 26.98 9.59 3.37
CA ARG A 52 25.55 9.97 3.45
C ARG A 52 25.13 10.34 4.86
N ASP A 53 25.49 9.54 5.86
CA ASP A 53 25.07 9.80 7.25
C ASP A 53 25.64 11.13 7.74
N ALA A 54 26.87 11.44 7.36
CA ALA A 54 27.48 12.75 7.59
C ALA A 54 26.70 13.87 6.88
N ILE A 55 26.31 13.70 5.60
CA ILE A 55 25.51 14.70 4.88
C ILE A 55 24.13 14.91 5.52
N ASN A 56 23.43 13.83 5.90
CA ASN A 56 22.12 13.90 6.57
C ASN A 56 22.21 14.71 7.88
N ILE A 57 23.26 14.49 8.65
CA ILE A 57 23.54 15.27 9.86
C ILE A 57 23.65 16.74 9.48
N VAL A 58 24.49 17.09 8.51
CA VAL A 58 24.69 18.48 8.06
C VAL A 58 23.39 19.12 7.57
N THR A 59 22.59 18.44 6.75
CA THR A 59 21.30 18.97 6.26
C THR A 59 20.26 19.22 7.35
N SER A 60 20.37 18.51 8.48
CA SER A 60 19.46 18.68 9.61
C SER A 60 19.88 19.82 10.55
N LEU A 61 21.13 20.26 10.49
CA LEU A 61 21.65 21.34 11.32
C LEU A 61 20.86 22.65 11.14
N PRO A 62 20.60 23.19 9.92
CA PRO A 62 19.88 24.45 9.77
C PRO A 62 18.56 24.50 10.56
N GLU A 63 17.74 23.44 10.51
CA GLU A 63 16.47 23.37 11.22
C GLU A 63 16.65 23.36 12.74
N GLN A 64 17.63 22.60 13.24
CA GLN A 64 17.97 22.55 14.66
C GLN A 64 18.49 23.91 15.17
N TYR A 65 19.29 24.60 14.35
CA TYR A 65 19.78 25.95 14.63
C TYR A 65 18.64 26.98 14.65
N ILE A 66 17.69 26.90 13.72
CA ILE A 66 16.49 27.76 13.68
C ILE A 66 15.62 27.54 14.94
N GLN A 67 15.39 26.29 15.34
CA GLN A 67 14.65 25.98 16.57
C GLN A 67 15.38 26.47 17.84
N GLY A 68 16.71 26.42 17.84
CA GLY A 68 17.53 27.00 18.91
C GLY A 68 17.40 28.51 19.02
N LEU A 69 17.42 29.22 17.88
CA LEU A 69 17.28 30.68 17.80
C LEU A 69 15.91 31.16 18.27
N SER A 70 14.83 30.44 17.96
CA SER A 70 13.48 30.79 18.45
C SER A 70 13.33 30.71 19.96
N ASN A 71 14.22 29.95 20.65
CA ASN A 71 14.14 29.68 22.08
C ASN A 71 15.14 30.47 22.93
N GLY A 72 16.05 31.23 22.32
CA GLY A 72 17.03 32.06 23.04
C GLY A 72 17.51 33.20 22.16
N GLY A 73 17.11 34.43 22.51
CA GLY A 73 17.20 35.65 21.70
C GLY A 73 18.45 35.79 20.82
N ALA A 74 18.21 36.26 19.60
CA ALA A 74 19.08 36.30 18.42
C ALA A 74 20.35 37.19 18.51
N GLU A 75 20.85 37.53 19.70
CA GLU A 75 21.94 38.50 19.87
C GLU A 75 23.36 37.89 19.87
N ASN A 76 23.53 36.61 19.52
CA ASN A 76 24.85 35.99 19.52
C ASN A 76 25.44 35.94 18.11
N SER A 77 26.34 36.87 17.78
CA SER A 77 27.04 36.93 16.49
C SER A 77 27.72 35.60 16.10
N VAL A 78 28.17 34.82 17.08
CA VAL A 78 28.76 33.49 16.85
C VAL A 78 27.74 32.50 16.26
N PHE A 79 26.46 32.61 16.62
CA PHE A 79 25.41 31.77 16.04
C PHE A 79 25.10 32.15 14.59
N LEU A 80 25.13 33.44 14.26
CA LEU A 80 24.91 33.92 12.91
C LEU A 80 26.05 33.51 11.97
N ASP A 81 27.29 33.52 12.46
CA ASP A 81 28.46 33.04 11.70
C ASP A 81 28.37 31.53 11.40
N ILE A 82 27.97 30.72 12.39
CA ILE A 82 27.78 29.27 12.19
C ILE A 82 26.60 29.00 11.25
N PHE A 83 25.48 29.70 11.41
CA PHE A 83 24.33 29.55 10.53
C PHE A 83 24.68 29.93 9.08
N THR A 84 25.44 31.00 8.88
CA THR A 84 25.91 31.43 7.55
C THR A 84 26.87 30.40 6.94
N GLN A 85 27.76 29.81 7.74
CA GLN A 85 28.63 28.71 7.29
C GLN A 85 27.81 27.48 6.90
N VAL A 86 26.82 27.08 7.72
CA VAL A 86 25.92 25.96 7.44
C VAL A 86 25.10 26.20 6.17
N GLN A 87 24.60 27.43 5.95
CA GLN A 87 23.92 27.77 4.69
C GLN A 87 24.86 27.74 3.48
N GLY A 88 26.10 28.22 3.62
CA GLY A 88 27.11 28.12 2.56
C GLY A 88 27.49 26.68 2.22
N ILE A 89 27.40 25.78 3.19
CA ILE A 89 27.65 24.34 3.01
C ILE A 89 26.43 23.64 2.38
N GLN A 90 25.22 24.18 2.49
CA GLN A 90 24.03 23.55 1.91
C GLN A 90 24.12 23.40 0.38
N GLU A 91 24.65 24.41 -0.32
CA GLU A 91 24.88 24.33 -1.77
C GLU A 91 25.93 23.25 -2.12
N ASN A 92 26.96 23.11 -1.27
CA ASN A 92 27.98 22.08 -1.40
C ASN A 92 27.39 20.69 -1.13
N VAL A 93 26.52 20.57 -0.14
CA VAL A 93 25.82 19.34 0.23
C VAL A 93 24.90 18.87 -0.90
N ASP A 94 24.15 19.77 -1.52
CA ASP A 94 23.29 19.44 -2.65
C ASP A 94 24.12 18.95 -3.86
N GLN A 95 25.29 19.55 -4.10
CA GLN A 95 26.23 19.09 -5.11
C GLN A 95 26.81 17.71 -4.78
N VAL A 96 27.25 17.49 -3.53
CA VAL A 96 27.77 16.19 -3.08
C VAL A 96 26.68 15.12 -3.17
N TYR A 97 25.42 15.44 -2.85
CA TYR A 97 24.29 14.53 -3.05
C TYR A 97 24.13 14.10 -4.50
N LEU A 98 24.18 15.05 -5.44
CA LEU A 98 24.07 14.77 -6.86
C LEU A 98 25.24 13.89 -7.34
N MET A 99 26.44 14.13 -6.85
CA MET A 99 27.64 13.37 -7.19
C MET A 99 27.59 11.95 -6.63
N LEU A 100 27.08 11.79 -5.41
CA LEU A 100 26.87 10.49 -4.77
C LEU A 100 25.82 9.66 -5.53
N ASP A 101 24.73 10.27 -5.98
CA ASP A 101 23.69 9.58 -6.77
C ASP A 101 24.24 9.12 -8.13
N ASN A 102 24.91 10.00 -8.87
CA ASN A 102 25.56 9.65 -10.14
C ASN A 102 26.58 8.52 -9.98
N SER A 103 27.37 8.56 -8.91
CA SER A 103 28.35 7.53 -8.56
C SER A 103 27.70 6.18 -8.25
N LEU A 104 26.59 6.18 -7.50
CA LEU A 104 25.82 4.97 -7.19
C LEU A 104 25.17 4.35 -8.43
N VAL A 105 24.59 5.18 -9.32
CA VAL A 105 24.03 4.72 -10.61
C VAL A 105 25.11 4.05 -11.45
N SER A 106 26.25 4.72 -11.61
CA SER A 106 27.39 4.20 -12.37
C SER A 106 27.88 2.87 -11.79
N PHE A 107 28.02 2.78 -10.47
CA PHE A 107 28.42 1.58 -9.76
C PHE A 107 27.44 0.41 -9.99
N VAL A 108 26.13 0.65 -9.87
CA VAL A 108 25.09 -0.37 -10.10
C VAL A 108 25.07 -0.85 -11.54
N ASN A 109 25.19 0.08 -12.51
CA ASN A 109 25.26 -0.27 -13.93
C ASN A 109 26.50 -1.13 -14.23
N ALA A 110 27.65 -0.74 -13.70
CA ALA A 110 28.90 -1.46 -13.87
C ALA A 110 28.83 -2.89 -13.27
N LEU A 111 28.14 -3.07 -12.14
CA LEU A 111 27.83 -4.38 -11.55
C LEU A 111 26.89 -5.21 -12.42
N GLY A 112 25.84 -4.60 -12.95
CA GLY A 112 24.92 -5.23 -13.89
C GLY A 112 25.64 -5.78 -15.13
N GLU A 113 26.56 -5.00 -15.69
CA GLU A 113 27.37 -5.43 -16.83
C GLU A 113 28.34 -6.55 -16.48
N SER A 114 29.07 -6.46 -15.36
CA SER A 114 29.95 -7.56 -14.93
C SER A 114 29.19 -8.87 -14.70
N TYR A 115 27.97 -8.80 -14.17
CA TYR A 115 27.11 -9.97 -14.02
C TYR A 115 26.68 -10.56 -15.38
N LYS A 116 26.32 -9.71 -16.36
CA LYS A 116 25.98 -10.16 -17.72
C LYS A 116 27.16 -10.87 -18.37
N GLN A 117 28.35 -10.28 -18.29
CA GLN A 117 29.59 -10.86 -18.84
C GLN A 117 29.91 -12.22 -18.20
N ALA A 118 29.80 -12.33 -16.88
CA ALA A 118 29.98 -13.57 -16.15
C ALA A 118 28.97 -14.66 -16.53
N LYS A 119 27.70 -14.28 -16.72
CA LYS A 119 26.64 -15.21 -17.14
C LYS A 119 26.90 -15.78 -18.54
N LEU A 120 27.45 -14.96 -19.44
CA LEU A 120 27.81 -15.33 -20.80
C LEU A 120 29.12 -16.12 -20.89
N GLY A 121 29.84 -16.32 -19.77
CA GLY A 121 31.12 -17.02 -19.75
C GLY A 121 32.24 -16.23 -20.45
N LEU A 122 32.08 -14.92 -20.60
CA LEU A 122 33.00 -14.04 -21.31
C LEU A 122 34.09 -13.47 -20.39
N SER A 123 34.03 -13.72 -19.08
CA SER A 123 35.11 -13.37 -18.16
C SER A 123 36.22 -14.42 -18.28
N GLY A 124 37.41 -14.03 -18.72
CA GLY A 124 38.57 -14.91 -18.89
C GLY A 124 39.12 -15.51 -17.59
N ASP A 125 38.69 -15.02 -16.43
CA ASP A 125 38.99 -15.65 -15.13
C ASP A 125 37.95 -16.70 -14.77
N THR A 126 38.37 -17.75 -14.07
CA THR A 126 37.50 -18.74 -13.40
C THR A 126 36.60 -18.03 -12.39
N PHE A 127 35.55 -17.42 -12.91
CA PHE A 127 34.65 -16.57 -12.18
C PHE A 127 33.70 -17.45 -11.40
N ASP A 128 33.97 -17.59 -10.09
CA ASP A 128 33.13 -18.34 -9.18
C ASP A 128 31.74 -17.71 -9.12
N ARG A 129 30.79 -18.34 -9.84
CA ARG A 129 29.37 -17.96 -9.85
C ARG A 129 28.80 -17.84 -8.43
N SER A 130 29.32 -18.58 -7.45
CA SER A 130 28.88 -18.50 -6.06
C SER A 130 29.25 -17.15 -5.43
N LYS A 131 30.49 -16.69 -5.64
CA LYS A 131 31.01 -15.42 -5.13
C LYS A 131 30.29 -14.23 -5.76
N ALA A 132 30.04 -14.28 -7.06
CA ALA A 132 29.26 -13.26 -7.76
C ALA A 132 27.80 -13.20 -7.31
N ASN A 133 27.20 -14.36 -7.01
CA ASN A 133 25.84 -14.42 -6.50
C ASN A 133 25.73 -13.88 -5.07
N MET A 134 26.72 -14.16 -4.21
CA MET A 134 26.81 -13.59 -2.86
C MET A 134 26.99 -12.08 -2.89
N GLN A 135 27.94 -11.58 -3.70
CA GLN A 135 28.18 -10.16 -3.86
C GLN A 135 26.93 -9.44 -4.38
N MET A 136 26.19 -10.02 -5.34
CA MET A 136 24.94 -9.43 -5.83
C MET A 136 23.81 -9.42 -4.80
N ASP A 137 23.72 -10.42 -3.92
CA ASP A 137 22.70 -10.45 -2.86
C ASP A 137 23.03 -9.42 -1.76
N GLU A 138 24.31 -9.25 -1.44
CA GLU A 138 24.81 -8.24 -0.48
C GLU A 138 24.64 -6.82 -1.05
N ILE A 139 25.03 -6.60 -2.31
CA ILE A 139 24.80 -5.36 -3.06
C ILE A 139 23.30 -5.04 -3.15
N ALA A 140 22.44 -6.02 -3.45
CA ALA A 140 21.00 -5.78 -3.53
C ALA A 140 20.37 -5.47 -2.17
N LEU A 141 20.91 -6.02 -1.08
CA LEU A 141 20.53 -5.66 0.29
C LEU A 141 20.98 -4.24 0.63
N THR A 142 22.20 -3.86 0.26
CA THR A 142 22.69 -2.51 0.51
C THR A 142 21.99 -1.48 -0.37
N TYR A 143 21.71 -1.79 -1.65
CA TYR A 143 20.90 -0.96 -2.54
C TYR A 143 19.45 -0.82 -2.07
N ASP A 144 18.84 -1.87 -1.52
CA ASP A 144 17.50 -1.79 -0.92
C ASP A 144 17.51 -0.92 0.36
N LYS A 145 18.55 -1.00 1.17
CA LYS A 145 18.75 -0.11 2.32
C LYS A 145 18.95 1.35 1.87
N LEU A 146 19.79 1.58 0.87
CA LEU A 146 20.02 2.90 0.25
C LEU A 146 18.68 3.43 -0.32
N SER A 147 18.07 2.76 -1.29
CA SER A 147 16.82 3.20 -1.95
C SER A 147 15.67 3.55 -0.99
N LYS A 148 15.51 2.82 0.14
CA LYS A 148 14.52 3.13 1.18
C LYS A 148 14.87 4.37 2.01
N SER A 149 16.15 4.63 2.22
CA SER A 149 16.63 5.81 2.95
C SER A 149 16.67 7.09 2.12
N PHE A 150 16.76 6.99 0.79
CA PHE A 150 16.92 8.15 -0.10
C PHE A 150 15.60 8.73 -0.64
N GLY A 151 14.47 8.04 -0.53
CA GLY A 151 13.19 8.55 -1.05
C GLY A 151 13.13 8.81 -2.57
N PHE A 152 14.19 8.47 -3.34
CA PHE A 152 14.29 8.75 -4.77
C PHE A 152 14.64 7.52 -5.61
N TYR A 153 13.75 7.22 -6.55
CA TYR A 153 13.87 6.87 -7.99
C TYR A 153 12.44 6.83 -8.53
N SER A 154 12.22 7.19 -9.80
CA SER A 154 10.91 6.96 -10.43
C SER A 154 10.53 5.47 -10.32
N ASP A 155 9.25 5.20 -10.08
CA ASP A 155 8.74 3.85 -9.79
C ASP A 155 9.25 2.77 -10.77
N ALA A 156 9.54 3.12 -12.02
CA ALA A 156 9.90 2.16 -13.07
C ALA A 156 11.19 1.37 -12.82
N GLU A 157 12.27 2.01 -12.35
CA GLU A 157 13.58 1.35 -12.18
C GLU A 157 13.66 0.59 -10.86
N ASN A 158 13.12 1.19 -9.78
CA ASN A 158 12.92 0.52 -8.50
C ASN A 158 12.00 -0.70 -8.65
N LYS A 159 10.93 -0.61 -9.46
CA LYS A 159 10.03 -1.74 -9.78
C LYS A 159 10.72 -2.81 -10.61
N LYS A 160 11.59 -2.47 -11.58
CA LYS A 160 12.38 -3.47 -12.33
C LYS A 160 13.33 -4.23 -11.40
N PHE A 161 14.04 -3.55 -10.51
CA PHE A 161 14.98 -4.19 -9.59
C PHE A 161 14.28 -4.99 -8.48
N LYS A 162 13.21 -4.44 -7.88
CA LYS A 162 12.34 -5.16 -6.92
C LYS A 162 11.71 -6.40 -7.56
N ASN A 163 11.20 -6.30 -8.79
CA ASN A 163 10.64 -7.44 -9.51
C ASN A 163 11.70 -8.50 -9.83
N TRP A 164 12.93 -8.10 -10.14
CA TRP A 164 14.04 -9.04 -10.30
C TRP A 164 14.38 -9.77 -8.99
N ARG A 165 14.47 -9.04 -7.86
CA ARG A 165 14.75 -9.59 -6.52
C ARG A 165 13.62 -10.50 -6.02
N LEU A 166 12.36 -10.09 -6.20
CA LEU A 166 11.17 -10.86 -5.84
C LEU A 166 11.08 -12.14 -6.68
N ASN A 167 11.31 -12.06 -7.99
CA ASN A 167 11.34 -13.24 -8.85
C ASN A 167 12.48 -14.21 -8.46
N ARG A 168 13.63 -13.70 -8.01
CA ARG A 168 14.76 -14.54 -7.58
C ARG A 168 14.53 -15.18 -6.21
N ARG A 169 14.00 -14.43 -5.24
CA ARG A 169 13.58 -14.99 -3.94
C ARG A 169 12.42 -15.96 -4.09
N ALA A 170 11.45 -15.67 -4.95
CA ALA A 170 10.38 -16.59 -5.30
C ALA A 170 10.94 -17.86 -5.96
N LYS A 171 11.86 -17.76 -6.93
CA LYS A 171 12.50 -18.93 -7.55
C LYS A 171 13.38 -19.72 -6.59
N LYS A 172 14.12 -19.06 -5.68
CA LYS A 172 14.96 -19.72 -4.65
C LYS A 172 14.10 -20.34 -3.55
N ALA A 173 12.98 -19.73 -3.16
CA ALA A 173 12.01 -20.28 -2.23
C ALA A 173 11.23 -21.45 -2.85
N LEU A 174 10.91 -21.37 -4.14
CA LEU A 174 10.31 -22.46 -4.92
C LEU A 174 11.29 -23.63 -5.09
N ALA A 175 12.57 -23.35 -5.33
CA ALA A 175 13.62 -24.36 -5.48
C ALA A 175 14.03 -25.01 -4.15
N ASN A 176 13.97 -24.27 -3.02
CA ASN A 176 14.43 -24.76 -1.73
C ASN A 176 13.31 -25.25 -0.81
N GLY A 177 12.03 -25.09 -1.19
CA GLY A 177 10.88 -25.52 -0.36
C GLY A 177 10.80 -24.86 1.02
N THR A 178 11.54 -23.76 1.26
CA THR A 178 11.78 -23.22 2.61
C THR A 178 10.85 -22.10 3.06
N TYR A 179 9.79 -21.78 2.30
CA TYR A 179 8.61 -21.16 2.91
C TYR A 179 7.61 -22.26 3.21
N LYS A 180 7.23 -22.41 4.49
CA LYS A 180 6.20 -23.34 4.97
C LYS A 180 4.85 -23.06 4.31
N TRP A 181 4.69 -23.47 3.06
CA TRP A 181 3.40 -23.54 2.37
C TRP A 181 2.60 -24.76 2.80
N ASN A 182 3.20 -25.72 3.51
CA ASN A 182 2.49 -26.92 3.97
C ASN A 182 1.31 -26.59 4.92
N TYR A 183 1.39 -25.52 5.71
CA TYR A 183 0.27 -25.05 6.54
C TYR A 183 -0.84 -24.40 5.68
N VAL A 184 -0.47 -23.67 4.63
CA VAL A 184 -1.41 -23.04 3.69
C VAL A 184 -2.04 -24.06 2.74
N GLU A 185 -1.33 -25.14 2.38
CA GLU A 185 -1.88 -26.24 1.56
C GLU A 185 -2.86 -27.12 2.32
N GLU A 186 -2.64 -27.40 3.60
CA GLU A 186 -3.63 -28.12 4.43
C GLU A 186 -4.88 -27.26 4.69
N LEU A 187 -4.70 -25.96 4.95
CA LEU A 187 -5.82 -25.00 5.02
C LEU A 187 -6.57 -24.87 3.67
N ARG A 188 -5.86 -24.97 2.53
CA ARG A 188 -6.47 -24.96 1.19
C ARG A 188 -7.35 -26.19 0.93
N LYS A 189 -6.97 -27.38 1.41
CA LYS A 189 -7.75 -28.60 1.16
C LYS A 189 -9.11 -28.58 1.85
N VAL A 190 -9.17 -28.18 3.13
CA VAL A 190 -10.44 -28.01 3.86
C VAL A 190 -11.27 -26.85 3.28
N SER A 191 -10.63 -25.79 2.79
CA SER A 191 -11.35 -24.65 2.22
C SER A 191 -11.97 -24.91 0.84
N THR A 192 -11.49 -25.86 0.04
CA THR A 192 -11.99 -26.05 -1.34
C THR A 192 -13.46 -26.48 -1.42
N ALA A 193 -13.89 -27.49 -0.66
CA ALA A 193 -15.29 -27.95 -0.69
C ALA A 193 -16.28 -26.92 -0.13
N VAL A 194 -15.89 -26.24 0.96
CA VAL A 194 -16.67 -25.14 1.55
C VAL A 194 -16.74 -23.96 0.58
N ALA A 195 -15.61 -23.59 -0.02
CA ALA A 195 -15.55 -22.53 -1.02
C ALA A 195 -16.40 -22.88 -2.24
N GLU A 196 -16.39 -24.13 -2.69
CA GLU A 196 -17.20 -24.57 -3.82
C GLU A 196 -18.69 -24.51 -3.49
N THR A 197 -19.09 -24.95 -2.29
CA THR A 197 -20.47 -24.82 -1.80
C THR A 197 -20.93 -23.36 -1.87
N TRP A 198 -20.15 -22.42 -1.31
CA TRP A 198 -20.52 -21.01 -1.29
C TRP A 198 -20.39 -20.33 -2.65
N ASN A 199 -19.43 -20.71 -3.49
CA ASN A 199 -19.27 -20.11 -4.81
C ASN A 199 -20.28 -20.66 -5.83
N CYS A 200 -20.85 -21.84 -5.61
CA CYS A 200 -21.75 -22.51 -6.55
C CYS A 200 -23.21 -22.58 -6.06
N ASN A 201 -23.53 -22.10 -4.86
CA ASN A 201 -24.91 -22.06 -4.36
C ASN A 201 -25.81 -21.01 -5.03
N ARG A 202 -25.23 -20.12 -5.83
CA ARG A 202 -25.95 -19.18 -6.69
C ARG A 202 -25.43 -19.26 -8.12
N PRO A 203 -26.27 -19.00 -9.14
CA PRO A 203 -25.82 -18.95 -10.53
C PRO A 203 -24.71 -17.90 -10.69
N LYS A 204 -23.56 -18.34 -11.20
CA LYS A 204 -22.48 -17.42 -11.59
C LYS A 204 -22.86 -16.75 -12.90
N THR A 205 -22.66 -15.44 -12.98
CA THR A 205 -22.86 -14.66 -14.20
C THR A 205 -21.76 -13.60 -14.30
N LYS A 206 -21.54 -13.07 -15.51
CA LYS A 206 -20.72 -11.86 -15.68
C LYS A 206 -21.63 -10.66 -15.59
N ILE A 207 -21.35 -9.77 -14.64
CA ILE A 207 -22.13 -8.56 -14.44
C ILE A 207 -21.25 -7.39 -14.85
N PHE A 208 -21.75 -6.60 -15.79
CA PHE A 208 -21.07 -5.41 -16.26
C PHE A 208 -21.82 -4.17 -15.81
N TYR A 209 -21.08 -3.17 -15.35
CA TYR A 209 -21.63 -1.91 -14.87
C TYR A 209 -21.01 -0.75 -15.64
N LYS A 210 -21.82 0.21 -16.11
CA LYS A 210 -21.32 1.43 -16.79
C LYS A 210 -20.90 2.49 -15.77
N ALA A 211 -19.94 2.16 -14.92
CA ALA A 211 -19.47 2.98 -13.80
C ALA A 211 -18.20 3.79 -14.10
N ARG A 212 -17.69 3.77 -15.34
CA ARG A 212 -16.38 4.36 -15.65
C ARG A 212 -16.42 5.15 -16.95
N SER A 213 -15.73 6.28 -17.02
CA SER A 213 -15.41 6.94 -18.29
C SER A 213 -13.93 6.77 -18.62
N LEU A 214 -13.58 6.53 -19.88
CA LEU A 214 -12.18 6.56 -20.30
C LEU A 214 -11.73 8.03 -20.50
N PRO A 215 -10.48 8.39 -20.13
CA PRO A 215 -9.99 9.77 -20.15
C PRO A 215 -10.14 10.52 -21.47
N ASP A 216 -10.20 9.81 -22.60
CA ASP A 216 -10.28 10.34 -23.97
C ASP A 216 -11.66 10.19 -24.61
N THR A 217 -12.59 9.51 -23.94
CA THR A 217 -13.95 9.37 -24.43
C THR A 217 -14.79 10.52 -23.91
N THR A 218 -15.41 11.28 -24.80
CA THR A 218 -16.27 12.44 -24.52
C THR A 218 -17.48 12.07 -23.62
N GLY A 219 -17.25 11.82 -22.34
CA GLY A 219 -18.24 11.38 -21.37
C GLY A 219 -18.85 9.99 -21.62
N ARG A 220 -18.28 9.16 -22.49
CA ARG A 220 -18.83 7.82 -22.75
C ARG A 220 -18.51 6.89 -21.59
N MET A 221 -19.56 6.41 -20.92
CA MET A 221 -19.41 5.39 -19.89
C MET A 221 -19.09 4.01 -20.52
N THR A 222 -18.05 3.36 -19.99
CA THR A 222 -17.55 2.04 -20.35
C THR A 222 -18.08 1.01 -19.37
N LYS A 223 -18.47 -0.14 -19.91
CA LYS A 223 -18.90 -1.31 -19.15
C LYS A 223 -17.68 -1.99 -18.54
N VAL A 224 -17.66 -2.15 -17.24
CA VAL A 224 -16.60 -2.85 -16.50
C VAL A 224 -17.21 -4.04 -15.78
N ASP A 225 -16.54 -5.20 -15.82
CA ASP A 225 -16.92 -6.35 -15.02
C ASP A 225 -16.80 -5.98 -13.53
N VAL A 226 -17.88 -6.13 -12.77
CA VAL A 226 -17.93 -5.69 -11.37
C VAL A 226 -16.84 -6.34 -10.50
N SER A 227 -16.39 -7.55 -10.85
CA SER A 227 -15.33 -8.23 -10.13
C SER A 227 -13.97 -7.53 -10.20
N ASN A 228 -13.76 -6.66 -11.20
CA ASN A 228 -12.51 -5.91 -11.39
C ASN A 228 -12.38 -4.70 -10.45
N PHE A 229 -13.44 -4.28 -9.76
CA PHE A 229 -13.36 -3.19 -8.78
C PHE A 229 -12.75 -3.63 -7.44
N ILE A 230 -12.65 -4.93 -7.21
CA ILE A 230 -12.02 -5.48 -6.01
C ILE A 230 -10.58 -5.87 -6.37
N ILE A 231 -9.62 -5.11 -5.85
CA ILE A 231 -8.19 -5.23 -6.17
C ILE A 231 -7.40 -5.55 -4.89
N PRO A 232 -7.36 -6.82 -4.45
CA PRO A 232 -6.66 -7.20 -3.22
C PRO A 232 -5.17 -6.87 -3.23
N ASP A 233 -4.54 -6.90 -4.42
CA ASP A 233 -3.11 -6.65 -4.61
C ASP A 233 -2.80 -5.17 -4.92
N ASP A 234 -3.75 -4.26 -4.64
CA ASP A 234 -3.54 -2.82 -4.77
C ASP A 234 -2.37 -2.33 -3.91
N GLY A 235 -1.60 -1.36 -4.43
CA GLY A 235 -0.39 -0.88 -3.78
C GLY A 235 -0.63 -0.27 -2.40
N TYR A 236 -1.70 0.53 -2.25
CA TYR A 236 -2.05 1.14 -0.97
C TYR A 236 -2.57 0.09 0.00
N VAL A 237 -3.47 -0.79 -0.46
CA VAL A 237 -3.99 -1.92 0.35
C VAL A 237 -2.83 -2.75 0.90
N GLN A 238 -1.90 -3.18 0.06
CA GLN A 238 -0.77 -4.02 0.45
C GLN A 238 0.20 -3.30 1.39
N GLN A 239 0.43 -2.00 1.17
CA GLN A 239 1.29 -1.20 2.04
C GLN A 239 0.69 -1.07 3.43
N ASP A 240 -0.61 -0.78 3.54
CA ASP A 240 -1.30 -0.65 4.82
C ASP A 240 -1.36 -1.97 5.61
N LEU A 241 -1.66 -3.08 4.93
CA LEU A 241 -1.67 -4.41 5.54
C LEU A 241 -0.29 -4.76 6.12
N LYS A 242 0.78 -4.40 5.41
CA LYS A 242 2.16 -4.62 5.84
C LYS A 242 2.55 -3.73 7.01
N ASP A 243 2.23 -2.45 6.95
CA ASP A 243 2.59 -1.48 7.99
C ASP A 243 1.86 -1.79 9.30
N ASN A 244 0.64 -2.32 9.21
CA ASN A 244 -0.16 -2.67 10.37
C ASN A 244 0.00 -4.13 10.85
N HIS A 245 0.91 -4.90 10.26
CA HIS A 245 1.10 -6.32 10.60
C HIS A 245 1.53 -6.55 12.06
N HIS A 246 2.30 -5.63 12.65
CA HIS A 246 2.83 -5.75 14.02
C HIS A 246 2.03 -4.95 15.07
N HIS A 247 0.90 -4.35 14.67
CA HIS A 247 0.07 -3.58 15.59
C HIS A 247 -0.71 -4.50 16.54
N LYS A 248 -1.17 -3.94 17.67
CA LYS A 248 -2.06 -4.62 18.62
C LYS A 248 -3.35 -5.16 17.97
N ASN A 249 -3.74 -4.55 16.85
CA ASN A 249 -4.89 -4.90 16.03
C ASN A 249 -4.38 -5.22 14.61
N PRO A 250 -3.78 -6.40 14.38
CA PRO A 250 -3.24 -6.71 13.07
C PRO A 250 -4.34 -6.75 12.03
N LEU A 251 -4.03 -6.27 10.83
CA LEU A 251 -4.92 -6.31 9.67
C LEU A 251 -4.75 -7.58 8.82
N ILE A 252 -3.78 -8.44 9.16
CA ILE A 252 -3.52 -9.69 8.44
C ILE A 252 -4.25 -10.84 9.12
N VAL A 253 -4.97 -11.64 8.33
CA VAL A 253 -5.64 -12.86 8.78
C VAL A 253 -4.62 -13.96 9.07
N THR A 254 -4.66 -14.46 10.31
CA THR A 254 -3.77 -15.53 10.76
C THR A 254 -4.36 -16.93 10.55
N ASP A 255 -5.67 -17.08 10.72
CA ASP A 255 -6.44 -18.30 10.43
C ASP A 255 -7.65 -17.96 9.54
N PRO A 256 -7.66 -18.36 8.25
CA PRO A 256 -8.77 -18.07 7.33
C PRO A 256 -10.12 -18.69 7.75
N ASN A 257 -10.12 -19.68 8.66
CA ASN A 257 -11.34 -20.28 9.19
C ASN A 257 -11.84 -19.61 10.48
N LYS A 258 -11.02 -18.75 11.10
CA LYS A 258 -11.29 -18.06 12.36
C LYS A 258 -10.80 -16.62 12.32
N CYS A 259 -11.44 -15.80 11.51
CA CYS A 259 -10.97 -14.45 11.20
C CYS A 259 -12.00 -13.35 11.49
N ASN A 260 -13.03 -13.63 12.29
CA ASN A 260 -14.03 -12.64 12.69
C ASN A 260 -13.40 -11.38 13.34
N ASP A 261 -12.38 -11.56 14.18
CA ASP A 261 -11.71 -10.45 14.87
C ASP A 261 -10.91 -9.59 13.89
N GLU A 262 -10.15 -10.20 12.99
CA GLU A 262 -9.42 -9.50 11.93
C GLU A 262 -10.35 -8.80 10.95
N ILE A 263 -11.48 -9.43 10.55
CA ILE A 263 -12.53 -8.80 9.74
C ILE A 263 -12.99 -7.49 10.40
N MET A 264 -13.26 -7.50 11.71
CA MET A 264 -13.70 -6.30 12.43
C MET A 264 -12.58 -5.26 12.60
N ASN A 265 -11.32 -5.68 12.78
CA ASN A 265 -10.19 -4.75 12.80
C ASN A 265 -10.05 -4.03 11.46
N ILE A 266 -10.12 -4.78 10.35
CA ILE A 266 -10.06 -4.26 8.98
C ILE A 266 -11.23 -3.32 8.71
N TYR A 267 -12.45 -3.72 9.06
CA TYR A 267 -13.63 -2.88 8.87
C TYR A 267 -13.51 -1.56 9.63
N ARG A 268 -13.14 -1.59 10.92
CA ARG A 268 -12.94 -0.34 11.69
C ARG A 268 -11.81 0.51 11.12
N PHE A 269 -10.72 -0.13 10.67
CA PHE A 269 -9.59 0.56 10.06
C PHE A 269 -9.96 1.29 8.77
N THR A 270 -10.72 0.65 7.87
CA THR A 270 -11.14 1.34 6.64
C THR A 270 -12.11 2.48 6.96
N ARG A 271 -13.00 2.31 7.95
CA ARG A 271 -14.00 3.32 8.36
C ARG A 271 -13.45 4.66 8.85
N THR A 272 -12.16 4.75 9.21
CA THR A 272 -11.56 6.00 9.69
C THR A 272 -10.84 6.80 8.60
N ARG A 273 -10.89 6.39 7.33
CA ARG A 273 -9.96 6.90 6.31
C ARG A 273 -10.56 7.75 5.22
N PHE A 274 -11.87 7.74 5.06
CA PHE A 274 -12.51 8.49 3.99
C PHE A 274 -13.77 9.18 4.50
N GLU A 275 -14.18 10.21 3.77
CA GLU A 275 -15.48 10.84 3.96
C GLU A 275 -16.49 10.24 2.99
N TYR A 276 -17.76 10.15 3.40
CA TYR A 276 -18.83 9.77 2.50
C TYR A 276 -19.21 10.97 1.63
N GLU A 277 -19.23 10.80 0.31
CA GLU A 277 -19.60 11.85 -0.64
C GLU A 277 -20.16 11.21 -1.91
N HIS A 278 -21.07 11.89 -2.62
CA HIS A 278 -21.70 11.35 -3.83
C HIS A 278 -20.83 11.54 -5.08
N ASP A 279 -20.94 10.61 -6.03
CA ASP A 279 -20.18 10.63 -7.29
C ASP A 279 -20.31 11.93 -8.07
N GLU A 280 -21.48 12.56 -8.06
CA GLU A 280 -21.69 13.80 -8.80
C GLU A 280 -20.84 14.95 -8.24
N ALA A 281 -20.63 14.97 -6.92
CA ALA A 281 -19.79 15.96 -6.26
C ALA A 281 -18.29 15.70 -6.49
N ILE A 282 -17.88 14.42 -6.56
CA ILE A 282 -16.46 14.04 -6.72
C ILE A 282 -16.03 14.07 -8.19
N THR A 283 -16.86 13.53 -9.08
CA THR A 283 -16.50 13.21 -10.47
C THR A 283 -17.31 13.99 -11.50
N GLY A 284 -18.37 14.69 -11.09
CA GLY A 284 -19.33 15.32 -12.00
C GLY A 284 -20.18 14.33 -12.79
N LYS A 285 -20.21 13.05 -12.38
CA LYS A 285 -21.04 12.00 -12.97
C LYS A 285 -22.06 11.52 -11.96
N ALA A 286 -23.27 11.23 -12.42
CA ALA A 286 -24.32 10.68 -11.56
C ALA A 286 -23.97 9.29 -10.98
N GLU A 287 -23.00 8.59 -11.58
CA GLU A 287 -22.56 7.27 -11.16
C GLU A 287 -21.12 7.03 -11.67
N TYR A 288 -20.18 6.77 -10.76
CA TYR A 288 -18.78 6.51 -11.05
C TYR A 288 -18.11 5.70 -9.93
N TRP A 289 -17.84 4.42 -10.16
CA TRP A 289 -17.19 3.57 -9.16
C TRP A 289 -15.68 3.77 -9.19
N LEU A 290 -15.13 4.23 -8.08
CA LEU A 290 -13.71 4.38 -7.83
C LEU A 290 -13.05 3.02 -7.60
N MET A 291 -11.83 2.90 -8.08
CA MET A 291 -10.92 1.83 -7.69
C MET A 291 -10.33 2.15 -6.30
N PRO A 292 -9.89 1.14 -5.54
CA PRO A 292 -9.18 1.30 -4.27
C PRO A 292 -8.17 2.46 -4.22
N TYR A 293 -7.25 2.52 -5.19
CA TYR A 293 -6.24 3.57 -5.24
C TYR A 293 -6.80 4.97 -5.54
N GLU A 294 -7.90 5.09 -6.27
CA GLU A 294 -8.52 6.40 -6.55
C GLU A 294 -9.25 6.91 -5.32
N LEU A 295 -9.97 6.05 -4.60
CA LEU A 295 -10.59 6.40 -3.32
C LEU A 295 -9.52 6.87 -2.32
N ARG A 296 -8.32 6.27 -2.34
CA ARG A 296 -7.17 6.66 -1.53
C ARG A 296 -6.64 8.05 -1.89
N ASP A 297 -6.48 8.34 -3.16
CA ASP A 297 -5.97 9.64 -3.61
C ASP A 297 -6.99 10.76 -3.40
N ILE A 298 -8.29 10.47 -3.58
CA ILE A 298 -9.38 11.45 -3.45
C ILE A 298 -9.76 11.67 -1.98
N GLY A 299 -9.70 10.64 -1.14
CA GLY A 299 -10.09 10.69 0.27
C GLY A 299 -11.60 10.70 0.51
N LYS A 300 -12.41 10.61 -0.54
CA LYS A 300 -13.87 10.67 -0.51
C LYS A 300 -14.47 9.68 -1.50
N GLY A 301 -15.62 9.11 -1.16
CA GLY A 301 -16.35 8.18 -2.02
C GLY A 301 -17.68 7.76 -1.42
N ASP A 302 -18.49 7.06 -2.20
CA ASP A 302 -19.86 6.74 -1.86
C ASP A 302 -20.04 5.27 -1.37
N CYS A 303 -21.26 4.74 -1.37
CA CYS A 303 -21.51 3.37 -0.91
C CYS A 303 -20.71 2.28 -1.65
N ASP A 304 -20.51 2.37 -2.97
CA ASP A 304 -19.86 1.31 -3.73
C ASP A 304 -18.33 1.40 -3.71
N ASP A 305 -17.77 2.61 -3.75
CA ASP A 305 -16.34 2.86 -3.58
C ASP A 305 -15.83 2.20 -2.30
N TRP A 306 -16.54 2.47 -1.20
CA TRP A 306 -16.23 1.93 0.11
C TRP A 306 -16.39 0.41 0.17
N ALA A 307 -17.40 -0.15 -0.49
CA ALA A 307 -17.62 -1.59 -0.50
C ALA A 307 -16.51 -2.30 -1.27
N ASN A 308 -16.09 -1.75 -2.41
CA ASN A 308 -14.99 -2.24 -3.24
C ASN A 308 -13.66 -2.19 -2.49
N GLU A 309 -13.39 -1.08 -1.81
CA GLU A 309 -12.20 -0.89 -0.96
C GLU A 309 -12.18 -1.89 0.21
N LEU A 310 -13.27 -1.98 0.97
CA LEU A 310 -13.35 -2.90 2.11
C LEU A 310 -13.19 -4.36 1.67
N ALA A 311 -13.84 -4.76 0.56
CA ALA A 311 -13.67 -6.11 0.03
C ALA A 311 -12.22 -6.38 -0.43
N SER A 312 -11.56 -5.38 -1.01
CA SER A 312 -10.15 -5.46 -1.42
C SER A 312 -9.24 -5.68 -0.20
N TYR A 313 -9.47 -4.92 0.87
CA TYR A 313 -8.78 -5.08 2.15
C TYR A 313 -8.99 -6.45 2.78
N LEU A 314 -10.24 -6.90 2.89
CA LEU A 314 -10.56 -8.20 3.51
C LEU A 314 -9.88 -9.35 2.76
N ILE A 315 -9.98 -9.36 1.43
CA ILE A 315 -9.38 -10.42 0.61
C ILE A 315 -7.85 -10.30 0.60
N GLY A 316 -7.31 -9.08 0.52
CA GLY A 316 -5.86 -8.83 0.55
C GLY A 316 -5.23 -9.22 1.89
N ALA A 317 -5.96 -9.07 2.98
CA ALA A 317 -5.58 -9.50 4.32
C ALA A 317 -5.55 -11.03 4.50
N GLY A 318 -6.17 -11.79 3.59
CA GLY A 318 -6.25 -13.25 3.66
C GLY A 318 -7.61 -13.81 4.07
N VAL A 319 -8.67 -12.99 4.16
CA VAL A 319 -10.04 -13.52 4.30
C VAL A 319 -10.38 -14.28 3.01
N PRO A 320 -10.83 -15.55 3.11
CA PRO A 320 -11.20 -16.31 1.92
C PRO A 320 -12.27 -15.59 1.11
N ASN A 321 -12.05 -15.47 -0.20
CA ASN A 321 -12.95 -14.70 -1.06
C ASN A 321 -14.40 -15.22 -1.08
N PHE A 322 -14.65 -16.50 -0.82
CA PHE A 322 -16.01 -17.05 -0.73
C PHE A 322 -16.76 -16.57 0.51
N ARG A 323 -16.05 -16.02 1.51
CA ARG A 323 -16.59 -15.39 2.72
C ARG A 323 -16.83 -13.89 2.55
N VAL A 324 -16.47 -13.28 1.42
CA VAL A 324 -16.60 -11.83 1.19
C VAL A 324 -17.43 -11.62 -0.07
N ARG A 325 -18.48 -10.80 0.02
CA ARG A 325 -19.29 -10.40 -1.12
C ARG A 325 -19.61 -8.92 -1.03
N VAL A 326 -19.32 -8.16 -2.07
CA VAL A 326 -20.03 -6.89 -2.27
C VAL A 326 -21.44 -7.24 -2.75
N VAL A 327 -22.46 -6.63 -2.15
CA VAL A 327 -23.87 -6.88 -2.41
C VAL A 327 -24.53 -5.57 -2.79
N CYS A 328 -25.15 -5.56 -3.96
CA CYS A 328 -25.84 -4.41 -4.50
C CYS A 328 -27.34 -4.70 -4.58
N GLY A 329 -28.15 -3.73 -4.18
CA GLY A 329 -29.59 -3.87 -4.17
C GLY A 329 -30.28 -2.64 -3.64
N ARG A 330 -31.58 -2.76 -3.36
CA ARG A 330 -32.35 -1.68 -2.73
C ARG A 330 -32.23 -1.76 -1.21
N VAL A 331 -32.09 -0.62 -0.55
CA VAL A 331 -32.07 -0.54 0.92
C VAL A 331 -33.38 -1.02 1.53
N ASN A 332 -33.32 -1.54 2.75
CA ASN A 332 -34.51 -1.74 3.58
C ASN A 332 -35.09 -0.35 3.90
N ALA A 333 -36.14 0.07 3.20
CA ALA A 333 -36.80 1.37 3.40
C ALA A 333 -37.45 1.58 4.80
N ALA A 334 -37.08 0.79 5.81
CA ALA A 334 -37.60 0.79 7.18
C ALA A 334 -37.41 2.12 7.94
N ARG A 335 -36.77 3.13 7.35
CA ARG A 335 -36.53 4.44 7.99
C ARG A 335 -37.06 5.65 7.22
N GLY A 336 -37.83 5.47 6.14
CA GLY A 336 -38.28 6.60 5.30
C GLY A 336 -37.12 7.38 4.67
N LEU A 337 -35.94 6.74 4.59
CA LEU A 337 -34.79 7.19 3.81
C LEU A 337 -35.07 6.93 2.34
N ASP A 338 -34.47 7.74 1.46
CA ASP A 338 -34.67 7.63 0.02
C ASP A 338 -34.47 6.19 -0.47
N ASP A 339 -35.45 5.75 -1.25
CA ASP A 339 -35.69 4.36 -1.63
C ASP A 339 -34.80 3.93 -2.81
N GLY A 340 -33.49 4.15 -2.67
CA GLY A 340 -32.49 4.04 -3.71
C GLY A 340 -31.66 2.75 -3.67
N GLY A 341 -30.91 2.53 -4.75
CA GLY A 341 -29.87 1.51 -4.80
C GLY A 341 -28.73 1.80 -3.83
N HIS A 342 -28.16 0.74 -3.25
CA HIS A 342 -27.08 0.79 -2.30
C HIS A 342 -26.12 -0.38 -2.51
N SER A 343 -24.87 -0.19 -2.10
CA SER A 343 -23.80 -1.18 -2.15
C SER A 343 -23.17 -1.35 -0.78
N THR A 344 -22.82 -2.58 -0.43
CA THR A 344 -22.27 -2.91 0.89
C THR A 344 -21.50 -4.22 0.88
N VAL A 345 -20.72 -4.51 1.93
CA VAL A 345 -20.00 -5.79 2.05
C VAL A 345 -20.73 -6.73 2.99
N TYR A 346 -21.03 -7.93 2.50
CA TYR A 346 -21.44 -9.06 3.31
C TYR A 346 -20.24 -9.97 3.59
N VAL A 347 -20.09 -10.35 4.85
CA VAL A 347 -19.06 -11.31 5.29
C VAL A 347 -19.69 -12.53 5.94
N LEU A 348 -19.20 -13.72 5.60
CA LEU A 348 -19.64 -14.98 6.20
C LEU A 348 -18.87 -15.18 7.50
N GLU A 349 -19.59 -15.37 8.61
CA GLU A 349 -19.03 -15.64 9.93
C GLU A 349 -18.26 -16.96 9.96
N ASP A 350 -17.38 -17.13 10.96
CA ASP A 350 -16.62 -18.36 11.22
C ASP A 350 -17.52 -19.61 11.41
N ASP A 351 -18.81 -19.43 11.73
CA ASP A 351 -19.79 -20.53 11.79
C ASP A 351 -20.17 -21.10 10.40
N LEU A 352 -19.75 -20.41 9.34
CA LEU A 352 -20.03 -20.69 7.94
C LEU A 352 -21.53 -20.82 7.62
N LYS A 353 -22.37 -20.07 8.32
CA LYS A 353 -23.83 -20.07 8.16
C LYS A 353 -24.40 -18.65 8.13
N THR A 354 -23.81 -17.73 8.88
CA THR A 354 -24.36 -16.41 9.12
C THR A 354 -23.61 -15.36 8.31
N TRP A 355 -24.32 -14.67 7.43
CA TRP A 355 -23.79 -13.51 6.70
C TRP A 355 -24.10 -12.23 7.46
N HIS A 356 -23.05 -11.48 7.79
CA HIS A 356 -23.12 -10.16 8.41
C HIS A 356 -22.89 -9.06 7.40
N HIS A 357 -23.51 -7.92 7.66
CA HIS A 357 -23.51 -6.75 6.83
C HIS A 357 -22.57 -5.68 7.42
N LEU A 358 -21.61 -5.21 6.62
CA LEU A 358 -20.62 -4.20 6.98
C LEU A 358 -20.80 -2.97 6.07
N ASN A 359 -21.42 -1.91 6.58
CA ASN A 359 -21.88 -0.77 5.78
C ASN A 359 -21.04 0.50 5.97
N SER A 360 -20.70 1.18 4.87
CA SER A 360 -20.03 2.49 4.88
C SER A 360 -20.87 3.64 5.42
N THR A 361 -22.16 3.44 5.66
CA THR A 361 -23.07 4.45 6.22
C THR A 361 -23.43 4.19 7.69
N THR A 362 -22.94 3.09 8.28
CA THR A 362 -23.07 2.88 9.73
C THR A 362 -22.15 3.85 10.48
N SER A 363 -22.71 4.61 11.42
CA SER A 363 -21.94 5.53 12.26
C SER A 363 -20.86 4.78 13.04
N PHE A 364 -19.68 5.36 13.17
CA PHE A 364 -18.51 4.67 13.73
C PHE A 364 -18.72 4.20 15.18
N ASP A 365 -19.49 4.94 15.97
CA ASP A 365 -19.89 4.62 17.35
C ASP A 365 -20.82 3.41 17.45
N GLN A 366 -21.53 3.08 16.37
CA GLN A 366 -22.42 1.91 16.29
C GLN A 366 -21.67 0.63 15.90
N ILE A 367 -20.42 0.74 15.44
CA ILE A 367 -19.61 -0.41 15.06
C ILE A 367 -19.04 -1.04 16.35
N PRO A 368 -19.42 -2.27 16.72
CA PRO A 368 -18.93 -2.93 17.92
C PRO A 368 -17.43 -3.19 17.83
N GLU A 369 -16.74 -3.11 18.96
CA GLU A 369 -15.34 -3.51 19.04
C GLU A 369 -15.22 -5.04 18.88
N ARG A 370 -14.61 -5.47 17.76
CA ARG A 370 -14.18 -6.85 17.51
C ARG A 370 -15.24 -7.95 17.67
N LYS A 371 -16.51 -7.65 17.45
CA LYS A 371 -17.61 -8.63 17.59
C LYS A 371 -18.46 -8.67 16.35
N LEU A 372 -18.04 -9.48 15.36
CA LEU A 372 -18.77 -9.63 14.10
C LEU A 372 -20.22 -10.08 14.31
N HIS A 373 -20.46 -11.03 15.23
CA HIS A 373 -21.80 -11.54 15.55
C HIS A 373 -22.80 -10.47 16.04
N LEU A 374 -22.32 -9.30 16.48
CA LEU A 374 -23.16 -8.17 16.88
C LEU A 374 -23.53 -7.25 15.70
N MET A 375 -22.86 -7.41 14.55
CA MET A 375 -23.23 -6.70 13.33
C MET A 375 -24.57 -7.22 12.80
N PRO A 376 -25.40 -6.37 12.18
CA PRO A 376 -26.61 -6.81 11.50
C PRO A 376 -26.35 -7.97 10.55
N THR A 377 -27.24 -8.95 10.55
CA THR A 377 -27.19 -10.05 9.57
C THR A 377 -27.81 -9.60 8.25
N SER A 378 -27.48 -10.28 7.16
CA SER A 378 -28.14 -10.14 5.85
C SER A 378 -29.67 -10.29 5.88
N LYS A 379 -30.24 -10.85 6.95
CA LYS A 379 -31.69 -11.04 7.14
C LYS A 379 -32.30 -10.02 8.10
N HIS A 380 -31.51 -9.10 8.64
CA HIS A 380 -31.96 -8.15 9.66
C HIS A 380 -32.74 -6.99 9.03
N ARG A 381 -34.05 -7.18 8.83
CA ARG A 381 -34.92 -6.21 8.12
C ARG A 381 -35.03 -4.82 8.79
N SER A 382 -34.75 -4.72 10.08
CA SER A 382 -34.71 -3.44 10.82
C SER A 382 -33.40 -2.66 10.63
N ASP A 383 -32.40 -3.26 9.98
CA ASP A 383 -31.23 -2.52 9.51
C ASP A 383 -31.61 -1.73 8.26
N GLY A 384 -31.95 -0.45 8.47
CA GLY A 384 -32.41 0.44 7.41
C GLY A 384 -31.39 0.72 6.31
N MET A 385 -30.10 0.45 6.56
CA MET A 385 -29.07 0.55 5.52
C MET A 385 -28.70 -0.81 4.93
N GLY A 386 -29.29 -1.89 5.45
CA GLY A 386 -29.20 -3.24 4.87
C GLY A 386 -29.86 -3.31 3.50
N ILE A 387 -29.37 -4.21 2.65
CA ILE A 387 -30.01 -4.53 1.37
C ILE A 387 -31.24 -5.41 1.63
N GLY A 388 -32.43 -4.88 1.36
CA GLY A 388 -33.69 -5.63 1.47
C GLY A 388 -33.98 -6.47 0.24
N ASP A 389 -33.67 -5.91 -0.92
CA ASP A 389 -33.93 -6.50 -2.23
C ASP A 389 -32.61 -6.58 -3.00
N VAL A 390 -31.94 -7.73 -2.91
CA VAL A 390 -30.65 -7.97 -3.56
C VAL A 390 -30.83 -8.05 -5.07
N TRP A 391 -30.09 -7.21 -5.81
CA TRP A 391 -30.00 -7.32 -7.27
C TRP A 391 -28.89 -8.27 -7.65
N PHE A 392 -27.69 -8.09 -7.11
CA PHE A 392 -26.56 -8.97 -7.39
C PHE A 392 -25.51 -8.91 -6.29
N SER A 393 -24.54 -9.81 -6.36
CA SER A 393 -23.37 -9.78 -5.48
C SER A 393 -22.11 -10.25 -6.22
N TYR A 394 -20.94 -9.87 -5.74
CA TYR A 394 -19.68 -10.25 -6.37
C TYR A 394 -18.50 -10.25 -5.40
N ASN A 395 -17.42 -10.92 -5.79
CA ASN A 395 -16.10 -10.79 -5.20
C ASN A 395 -15.05 -10.62 -6.32
N ASN A 396 -13.77 -10.67 -5.99
CA ASN A 396 -12.68 -10.51 -6.95
C ASN A 396 -12.53 -11.65 -7.99
N LYS A 397 -13.40 -12.67 -7.97
CA LYS A 397 -13.34 -13.81 -8.90
C LYS A 397 -14.67 -14.10 -9.60
N TYR A 398 -15.78 -13.91 -8.92
CA TYR A 398 -17.10 -14.32 -9.38
C TYR A 398 -18.12 -13.23 -9.07
N ALA A 399 -19.13 -13.14 -9.94
CA ALA A 399 -20.36 -12.43 -9.67
C ALA A 399 -21.53 -13.41 -9.72
N TRP A 400 -22.57 -13.10 -8.96
CA TRP A 400 -23.76 -13.93 -8.79
C TRP A 400 -25.01 -13.07 -8.90
N HIS A 401 -26.02 -13.63 -9.55
CA HIS A 401 -27.34 -13.04 -9.64
C HIS A 401 -28.42 -14.11 -9.45
N SER A 402 -29.36 -13.82 -8.55
CA SER A 402 -30.66 -14.48 -8.46
C SER A 402 -31.60 -13.53 -7.73
N PHE A 403 -32.76 -13.23 -8.32
CA PHE A 403 -33.81 -12.52 -7.59
C PHE A 403 -34.44 -13.46 -6.56
N ASP A 404 -34.22 -13.16 -5.28
CA ASP A 404 -34.77 -13.96 -4.18
C ASP A 404 -36.27 -13.67 -3.94
N SER A 405 -36.84 -12.65 -4.60
CA SER A 405 -38.26 -12.29 -4.56
C SER A 405 -38.70 -11.52 -5.82
N ASP A 406 -40.00 -11.47 -6.08
CA ASP A 406 -40.57 -10.59 -7.13
C ASP A 406 -40.31 -9.11 -6.83
N ASN A 407 -40.28 -8.72 -5.54
CA ASN A 407 -39.91 -7.37 -5.13
C ASN A 407 -38.48 -7.05 -5.55
N ALA A 408 -37.53 -7.97 -5.38
CA ALA A 408 -36.16 -7.76 -5.81
C ALA A 408 -36.06 -7.53 -7.32
N ARG A 409 -36.80 -8.32 -8.10
CA ARG A 409 -36.89 -8.14 -9.55
C ARG A 409 -37.53 -6.81 -9.94
N GLN A 410 -38.66 -6.45 -9.34
CA GLN A 410 -39.35 -5.19 -9.61
C GLN A 410 -38.49 -4.00 -9.20
N SER A 411 -37.86 -4.07 -8.03
CA SER A 411 -36.97 -3.03 -7.52
C SER A 411 -35.81 -2.75 -8.47
N TYR A 412 -35.21 -3.80 -9.02
CA TYR A 412 -34.19 -3.69 -10.05
C TYR A 412 -34.76 -3.00 -11.28
N MET A 413 -35.88 -3.49 -11.83
CA MET A 413 -36.48 -2.91 -13.04
C MET A 413 -36.93 -1.44 -12.89
N HIS A 414 -37.30 -1.04 -11.67
CA HIS A 414 -37.68 0.34 -11.35
C HIS A 414 -36.48 1.25 -11.07
N ASP A 415 -35.33 0.68 -10.69
CA ASP A 415 -34.14 1.46 -10.43
C ASP A 415 -33.59 2.05 -11.75
N LYS A 416 -33.26 3.34 -11.73
CA LYS A 416 -32.73 4.05 -12.89
C LYS A 416 -31.40 3.44 -13.36
N ARG A 417 -30.65 2.81 -12.46
CA ARG A 417 -29.37 2.14 -12.71
C ARG A 417 -29.53 0.79 -13.42
N SER A 418 -30.71 0.19 -13.48
CA SER A 418 -30.91 -1.06 -14.25
C SER A 418 -30.52 -0.94 -15.72
N LYS A 419 -30.60 0.26 -16.31
CA LYS A 419 -30.18 0.52 -17.70
C LYS A 419 -28.66 0.60 -17.89
N ILE A 420 -27.91 0.67 -16.80
CA ILE A 420 -26.44 0.70 -16.79
C ILE A 420 -25.82 -0.60 -16.27
N ILE A 421 -26.63 -1.56 -15.84
CA ILE A 421 -26.22 -2.90 -15.44
C ILE A 421 -26.56 -3.90 -16.55
N ASP A 422 -25.61 -4.74 -16.93
CA ASP A 422 -25.83 -5.85 -17.88
C ASP A 422 -25.43 -7.18 -17.23
N GLY A 423 -26.09 -8.27 -17.64
CA GLY A 423 -25.78 -9.63 -17.15
C GLY A 423 -26.66 -10.14 -16.00
N ILE A 424 -27.73 -9.39 -15.70
CA ILE A 424 -28.86 -9.69 -14.81
C ILE A 424 -30.11 -9.79 -15.67
#